data_AF-A0A7J8XXH7-F1
#
_entry.id   AF-A0A7J8XXH7-F1
#
_cell.length_a   1.000
_cell.length_b   1.000
_cell.length_c   1.000
_cell.angle_alpha   90.00
_cell.angle_beta   90.00
_cell.angle_gamma   90.00
#
_symmetry.space_group_name_H-M   'P 1'
#
loop_
_entity.id
_entity.type
_entity.pdbx_description
1 polymer ?
#
loop_
_entity_poly.entity_id
_entity_poly.type
_entity_poly.pdbx_seq_one_letter_code
_entity_poly.pdbx_strand_id
1 'polypeptide(L)'
;VLSDDDSGKRFILCEYNRDADSYRSPWSNKYHPRLEDAPYPSSKLRQLEIEANDIFTVYCDQYYEGGISSVYMWEDDNEGFVACFLVKKDGSKTGQGRRGYLEEGTWDAIHVIEVGPEEETTRYCLTSTVMLSLTTDDVSSGTFSLSGSIRRQ
;
A
#
# COMPACT_ATOMS: atom_id res chain seq x y z
N VAL A 1 4.36 6.47 -5.92
CA VAL A 1 4.19 5.27 -6.77
C VAL A 1 5.36 5.23 -7.72
N LEU A 2 5.98 4.07 -7.89
CA LEU A 2 7.07 3.85 -8.85
C LEU A 2 6.71 2.66 -9.76
N SER A 3 7.32 2.60 -10.95
CA SER A 3 7.17 1.49 -11.89
C SER A 3 8.37 0.55 -11.76
N ASP A 4 8.11 -0.73 -11.58
CA ASP A 4 9.15 -1.76 -11.63
C ASP A 4 9.38 -2.17 -13.08
N ASP A 5 10.56 -1.84 -13.61
CA ASP A 5 10.92 -2.08 -15.00
C ASP A 5 10.96 -3.57 -15.38
N ASP A 6 11.27 -4.45 -14.43
CA ASP A 6 11.38 -5.90 -14.69
C ASP A 6 10.01 -6.56 -14.84
N SER A 7 9.04 -6.13 -14.05
CA SER A 7 7.69 -6.69 -14.05
C SER A 7 6.69 -5.88 -14.87
N GLY A 8 7.01 -4.63 -15.19
CA GLY A 8 6.09 -3.66 -15.80
C GLY A 8 4.96 -3.21 -14.86
N LYS A 9 4.99 -3.63 -13.58
CA LYS A 9 3.94 -3.32 -12.59
C LYS A 9 4.32 -2.10 -11.76
N ARG A 10 3.32 -1.34 -11.33
CA ARG A 10 3.50 -0.21 -10.42
C ARG A 10 3.43 -0.67 -8.96
N PHE A 11 4.12 0.03 -8.06
CA PHE A 11 4.07 -0.23 -6.63
C PHE A 11 4.08 1.06 -5.80
N ILE A 12 3.59 0.95 -4.56
CA ILE A 12 3.44 2.08 -3.63
C ILE A 12 4.73 2.22 -2.82
N LEU A 13 5.21 3.45 -2.70
CA LEU A 13 6.38 3.79 -1.89
C LEU A 13 5.91 4.14 -0.49
N CYS A 14 6.51 3.53 0.54
CA CYS A 14 6.29 3.89 1.93
C CYS A 14 7.58 3.69 2.72
N GLU A 15 7.56 3.98 4.02
CA GLU A 15 8.71 3.75 4.89
C GLU A 15 9.07 2.26 5.02
N TYR A 16 8.10 1.36 4.96
CA TYR A 16 8.30 -0.09 5.18
C TYR A 16 8.99 -0.83 4.03
N ASN A 17 9.06 -0.23 2.83
CA ASN A 17 9.84 -0.77 1.72
C ASN A 17 11.04 0.11 1.34
N ARG A 18 11.37 1.10 2.18
CA ARG A 18 12.46 2.03 1.96
C ARG A 18 13.73 1.55 2.68
N ASP A 19 14.87 1.70 2.00
CA ASP A 19 16.18 1.67 2.62
C ASP A 19 17.05 2.78 2.01
N ALA A 20 17.65 3.62 2.85
CA ALA A 20 18.24 4.90 2.46
C ALA A 20 17.30 5.71 1.52
N ASP A 21 17.68 5.93 0.27
CA ASP A 21 16.86 6.60 -0.75
C ASP A 21 16.29 5.65 -1.81
N SER A 22 16.36 4.35 -1.55
CA SER A 22 15.91 3.28 -2.44
C SER A 22 14.66 2.59 -1.92
N TYR A 23 13.84 2.08 -2.84
CA TYR A 23 12.58 1.40 -2.48
C TYR A 23 12.49 0.02 -3.12
N ARG A 24 12.12 -0.99 -2.34
CA ARG A 24 11.95 -2.36 -2.80
C ARG A 24 10.63 -2.55 -3.56
N SER A 25 10.71 -3.04 -4.78
CA SER A 25 9.53 -3.50 -5.53
C SER A 25 9.00 -4.79 -4.91
N PRO A 26 7.67 -4.91 -4.66
CA PRO A 26 7.07 -6.16 -4.20
C PRO A 26 7.02 -7.22 -5.31
N TRP A 27 7.26 -6.85 -6.57
CA TRP A 27 7.18 -7.74 -7.73
C TRP A 27 8.54 -8.38 -8.04
N SER A 28 9.55 -7.58 -8.36
CA SER A 28 10.91 -8.05 -8.66
C SER A 28 11.76 -8.33 -7.43
N ASN A 29 11.33 -7.88 -6.25
CA ASN A 29 12.12 -7.89 -5.02
C ASN A 29 13.44 -7.10 -5.14
N LYS A 30 13.51 -6.08 -6.00
CA LYS A 30 14.71 -5.25 -6.19
C LYS A 30 14.47 -3.84 -5.66
N TYR A 31 15.54 -3.24 -5.16
CA TYR A 31 15.54 -1.83 -4.76
C TYR A 31 15.76 -0.91 -5.96
N HIS A 32 15.06 0.22 -5.95
CA HIS A 32 15.17 1.28 -6.94
C HIS A 32 15.41 2.65 -6.26
N PRO A 33 16.56 3.30 -6.48
CA PRO A 33 17.76 2.81 -7.18
C PRO A 33 18.35 1.52 -6.58
N ARG A 34 19.25 0.85 -7.32
CA ARG A 34 19.85 -0.40 -6.84
C ARG A 34 20.72 -0.15 -5.61
N LEU A 35 20.60 -1.04 -4.62
CA LEU A 35 21.36 -1.00 -3.37
C LEU A 35 22.00 -2.38 -3.14
N GLU A 36 23.28 -2.42 -2.76
CA GLU A 36 24.04 -3.68 -2.60
C GLU A 36 23.70 -4.40 -1.30
N ASP A 37 23.73 -3.71 -0.16
CA ASP A 37 23.52 -4.27 1.18
C ASP A 37 22.11 -4.00 1.72
N ALA A 38 21.11 -4.21 0.86
CA ALA A 38 19.71 -3.95 1.20
C ALA A 38 19.12 -5.07 2.08
N PRO A 39 18.20 -4.76 3.02
CA PRO A 39 17.45 -5.77 3.74
C PRO A 39 16.41 -6.44 2.83
N TYR A 40 16.28 -7.76 2.95
CA TYR A 40 15.26 -8.54 2.24
C TYR A 40 14.60 -9.51 3.21
N PRO A 41 13.30 -9.81 3.03
CA PRO A 41 12.66 -10.88 3.78
C PRO A 41 13.34 -12.23 3.46
N SER A 42 13.31 -13.15 4.43
CA SER A 42 13.71 -14.54 4.23
C SER A 42 12.94 -15.19 3.07
N SER A 43 13.50 -16.23 2.47
CA SER A 43 12.89 -16.90 1.31
C SER A 43 11.46 -17.38 1.57
N LYS A 44 11.18 -17.87 2.79
CA LYS A 44 9.85 -18.31 3.21
C LYS A 44 8.88 -17.13 3.31
N LEU A 45 9.30 -16.05 3.96
CA LEU A 45 8.45 -14.86 4.12
C LEU A 45 8.22 -14.16 2.78
N ARG A 46 9.23 -14.15 1.90
CA ARG A 46 9.10 -13.64 0.53
C ARG A 46 8.07 -14.42 -0.29
N GLN A 47 7.98 -15.73 -0.14
CA GLN A 47 6.96 -16.52 -0.82
C GLN A 47 5.54 -16.09 -0.37
N LEU A 48 5.35 -15.92 0.95
CA LEU A 48 4.09 -15.43 1.50
C LEU A 48 3.78 -13.99 1.03
N GLU A 49 4.79 -13.12 0.94
CA GLU A 49 4.65 -11.75 0.44
C GLU A 49 4.17 -11.74 -1.02
N ILE A 50 4.68 -12.65 -1.87
CA ILE A 50 4.23 -12.78 -3.27
C ILE A 50 2.77 -13.20 -3.32
N GLU A 51 2.39 -14.26 -2.59
CA GLU A 51 1.01 -14.74 -2.52
C GLU A 51 0.05 -13.66 -2.00
N ALA A 52 0.46 -12.92 -0.97
CA ALA A 52 -0.32 -11.82 -0.44
C ALA A 52 -0.51 -10.69 -1.46
N ASN A 53 0.55 -10.33 -2.21
CA ASN A 53 0.41 -9.32 -3.27
C ASN A 53 -0.59 -9.76 -4.35
N ASP A 54 -0.60 -11.03 -4.75
CA ASP A 54 -1.55 -11.54 -5.73
C ASP A 54 -3.00 -11.47 -5.20
N ILE A 55 -3.23 -11.92 -3.97
CA ILE A 55 -4.56 -11.89 -3.33
C ILE A 55 -5.04 -10.44 -3.16
N PHE A 56 -4.20 -9.56 -2.63
CA PHE A 56 -4.58 -8.18 -2.37
C PHE A 56 -4.70 -7.35 -3.65
N THR A 57 -4.08 -7.76 -4.75
CA THR A 57 -4.35 -7.20 -6.09
C THR A 57 -5.79 -7.50 -6.50
N VAL A 58 -6.27 -8.72 -6.30
CA VAL A 58 -7.67 -9.08 -6.57
C VAL A 58 -8.63 -8.34 -5.63
N TYR A 59 -8.32 -8.24 -4.34
CA TYR A 59 -9.12 -7.44 -3.41
C TYR A 59 -9.21 -5.96 -3.84
N CYS A 60 -8.08 -5.38 -4.27
CA CYS A 60 -8.02 -4.02 -4.78
C CYS A 60 -8.94 -3.85 -6.00
N ASP A 61 -8.87 -4.76 -6.96
CA ASP A 61 -9.74 -4.72 -8.14
C ASP A 61 -11.23 -4.82 -7.77
N GLN A 62 -11.61 -5.73 -6.87
CA GLN A 62 -13.00 -5.96 -6.46
C GLN A 62 -13.63 -4.80 -5.69
N TYR A 63 -12.87 -4.16 -4.78
CA TYR A 63 -13.41 -3.14 -3.88
C TYR A 63 -13.15 -1.71 -4.35
N TYR A 64 -12.07 -1.51 -5.09
CA TYR A 64 -11.67 -0.19 -5.57
C TYR A 64 -11.91 -0.02 -7.07
N GLU A 65 -12.25 -1.07 -7.82
CA GLU A 65 -12.42 -1.03 -9.28
C GLU A 65 -11.17 -0.40 -9.93
N GLY A 66 -10.02 -1.04 -9.71
CA GLY A 66 -8.69 -0.55 -10.06
C GLY A 66 -7.98 0.21 -8.94
N GLY A 67 -6.89 0.89 -9.28
CA GLY A 67 -5.94 1.45 -8.30
C GLY A 67 -4.63 0.67 -8.27
N ILE A 68 -3.84 0.87 -7.24
CA ILE A 68 -2.57 0.16 -7.02
C ILE A 68 -2.59 -0.40 -5.61
N SER A 69 -2.16 -1.65 -5.46
CA SER A 69 -1.89 -2.28 -4.18
C SER A 69 -0.42 -2.69 -4.07
N SER A 70 0.09 -2.74 -2.86
CA SER A 70 1.41 -3.31 -2.57
C SER A 70 1.41 -3.91 -1.18
N VAL A 71 1.99 -5.10 -1.03
CA VAL A 71 2.20 -5.74 0.27
C VAL A 71 3.70 -5.89 0.50
N TYR A 72 4.15 -5.47 1.68
CA TYR A 72 5.52 -5.63 2.14
C TYR A 72 5.55 -6.43 3.43
N MET A 73 6.43 -7.44 3.53
CA MET A 73 6.59 -8.23 4.74
C MET A 73 8.04 -8.21 5.22
N TRP A 74 8.22 -8.24 6.54
CA TRP A 74 9.53 -8.34 7.20
C TRP A 74 9.41 -9.12 8.51
N GLU A 75 10.51 -9.74 8.94
CA GLU A 75 10.60 -10.45 10.20
C GLU A 75 10.40 -9.49 11.40
N ASP A 76 9.69 -9.97 12.43
CA ASP A 76 9.65 -9.31 13.73
C ASP A 76 10.62 -10.04 14.68
N ASP A 77 11.30 -9.28 15.54
CA ASP A 77 12.32 -9.83 16.46
C ASP A 77 11.71 -10.83 17.47
N ASN A 78 10.39 -10.82 17.69
CA ASN A 78 9.68 -11.67 18.64
C ASN A 78 9.12 -12.97 18.03
N GLU A 79 9.88 -13.63 17.15
CA GLU A 79 9.50 -14.89 16.48
C GLU A 79 8.24 -14.77 15.57
N GLY A 80 7.95 -13.56 15.09
CA GLY A 80 6.80 -13.23 14.25
C GLY A 80 7.19 -12.61 12.91
N PHE A 81 6.21 -11.99 12.26
CA PHE A 81 6.43 -11.12 11.11
C PHE A 81 5.41 -10.00 11.08
N VAL A 82 5.73 -8.94 10.36
CA VAL A 82 4.80 -7.84 10.10
C VAL A 82 4.52 -7.78 8.61
N ALA A 83 3.26 -7.49 8.26
CA ALA A 83 2.85 -7.23 6.89
C ALA A 83 2.27 -5.81 6.80
N CYS A 84 2.72 -5.03 5.82
CA CYS A 84 2.15 -3.75 5.46
C CYS A 84 1.42 -3.89 4.12
N PHE A 85 0.10 -3.83 4.15
CA PHE A 85 -0.75 -3.78 2.96
C PHE A 85 -1.18 -2.34 2.68
N LEU A 86 -0.93 -1.91 1.45
CA LEU A 86 -1.17 -0.56 0.97
C LEU A 86 -2.15 -0.58 -0.20
N VAL A 87 -3.08 0.37 -0.22
CA VAL A 87 -3.91 0.68 -1.39
C VAL A 87 -3.81 2.16 -1.69
N LYS A 88 -3.60 2.50 -2.96
CA LYS A 88 -3.71 3.86 -3.47
C LYS A 88 -4.66 3.89 -4.65
N LYS A 89 -5.72 4.70 -4.54
CA LYS A 89 -6.64 5.00 -5.62
C LYS A 89 -6.67 6.50 -5.89
N ASP A 90 -6.40 6.84 -7.15
CA ASP A 90 -6.52 8.20 -7.66
C ASP A 90 -7.83 8.31 -8.47
N GLY A 91 -8.69 9.22 -8.02
CA GLY A 91 -9.96 9.60 -8.62
C GLY A 91 -9.95 11.01 -9.23
N SER A 92 -8.80 11.66 -9.33
CA SER A 92 -8.63 12.99 -9.95
C SER A 92 -8.94 12.97 -11.46
N LYS A 93 -8.77 14.12 -12.13
CA LYS A 93 -9.02 14.33 -13.57
C LYS A 93 -8.51 13.22 -14.50
N THR A 94 -7.45 12.51 -14.13
CA THR A 94 -6.82 11.45 -14.93
C THR A 94 -7.16 10.02 -14.45
N GLY A 95 -7.96 9.87 -13.39
CA GLY A 95 -8.28 8.58 -12.76
C GLY A 95 -9.64 7.99 -13.13
N GLN A 96 -9.82 6.70 -12.84
CA GLN A 96 -11.06 5.95 -13.13
C GLN A 96 -12.24 6.31 -12.20
N GLY A 97 -12.00 7.06 -11.11
CA GLY A 97 -13.01 7.40 -10.10
C GLY A 97 -13.76 8.71 -10.31
N ARG A 98 -13.50 9.44 -11.41
CA ARG A 98 -14.05 10.78 -11.63
C ARG A 98 -15.58 10.75 -11.72
N ARG A 99 -16.27 11.54 -10.89
CA ARG A 99 -17.71 11.77 -10.96
C ARG A 99 -18.04 13.23 -10.66
N GLY A 100 -18.91 13.84 -11.47
CA GLY A 100 -19.39 15.21 -11.28
C GLY A 100 -18.26 16.25 -11.30
N TYR A 101 -18.28 17.14 -10.30
CA TYR A 101 -17.35 18.27 -10.14
C TYR A 101 -16.06 17.91 -9.37
N LEU A 102 -15.78 16.63 -9.18
CA LEU A 102 -14.53 16.18 -8.55
C LEU A 102 -13.33 16.60 -9.40
N GLU A 103 -12.47 17.42 -8.81
CA GLU A 103 -11.24 17.88 -9.43
C GLU A 103 -10.07 16.97 -9.03
N GLU A 104 -9.90 16.78 -7.72
CA GLU A 104 -8.90 15.92 -7.11
C GLU A 104 -9.56 14.99 -6.10
N GLY A 105 -9.27 13.70 -6.18
CA GLY A 105 -9.75 12.72 -5.22
C GLY A 105 -8.69 11.66 -5.01
N THR A 106 -8.20 11.52 -3.78
CA THR A 106 -7.18 10.52 -3.45
C THR A 106 -7.61 9.70 -2.26
N TRP A 107 -7.50 8.39 -2.40
CA TRP A 107 -7.66 7.43 -1.32
C TRP A 107 -6.33 6.71 -1.10
N ASP A 108 -5.83 6.77 0.12
CA ASP A 108 -4.64 6.03 0.55
C ASP A 108 -5.00 5.22 1.81
N ALA A 109 -4.88 3.90 1.73
CA ALA A 109 -5.07 3.01 2.87
C ALA A 109 -3.76 2.30 3.22
N ILE A 110 -3.47 2.23 4.52
CA ILE A 110 -2.28 1.61 5.09
C ILE A 110 -2.76 0.66 6.19
N HIS A 111 -2.48 -0.63 6.03
CA HIS A 111 -2.84 -1.67 6.97
C HIS A 111 -1.56 -2.36 7.44
N VAL A 112 -1.19 -2.15 8.70
CA VAL A 112 -0.04 -2.81 9.33
C VAL A 112 -0.57 -3.95 10.18
N ILE A 113 -0.15 -5.16 9.87
CA ILE A 113 -0.58 -6.40 10.54
C ILE A 113 0.64 -7.01 11.22
N GLU A 114 0.66 -7.00 12.54
CA GLU A 114 1.65 -7.73 13.34
C GLU A 114 1.13 -9.14 13.60
N VAL A 115 1.94 -10.14 13.22
CA VAL A 115 1.62 -11.56 13.35
C VAL A 115 2.67 -12.21 14.24
N GLY A 116 2.24 -12.83 15.34
CA GLY A 116 3.16 -13.48 16.27
C GLY A 116 2.53 -14.63 17.03
N PRO A 117 3.34 -15.45 17.70
CA PRO A 117 2.85 -16.54 18.51
C PRO A 117 2.02 -16.03 19.70
N GLU A 118 1.00 -16.79 20.06
CA GLU A 118 0.24 -16.72 21.31
C GLU A 118 0.10 -18.16 21.80
N GLU A 119 0.04 -18.42 23.11
CA GLU A 119 0.28 -19.75 23.74
C GLU A 119 0.02 -20.99 22.85
N GLU A 120 -1.21 -21.18 22.35
CA GLU A 120 -1.58 -22.27 21.44
C GLU A 120 -2.09 -21.77 20.06
N THR A 121 -2.01 -20.47 19.80
CA THR A 121 -2.62 -19.77 18.66
C THR A 121 -1.66 -18.80 17.99
N THR A 122 -2.16 -18.04 17.02
CA THR A 122 -1.43 -16.93 16.40
C THR A 122 -2.21 -15.65 16.62
N ARG A 123 -1.55 -14.65 17.21
CA ARG A 123 -2.14 -13.34 17.42
C ARG A 123 -1.94 -12.49 16.18
N TYR A 124 -3.02 -11.83 15.75
CA TYR A 124 -3.02 -10.85 14.66
C TYR A 124 -3.44 -9.50 15.24
N CYS A 125 -2.56 -8.50 15.12
CA CYS A 125 -2.86 -7.12 15.53
C CYS A 125 -2.86 -6.23 14.28
N LEU A 126 -4.04 -5.72 13.91
CA LEU A 126 -4.23 -4.89 12.73
C LEU A 126 -4.35 -3.42 13.12
N THR A 127 -3.42 -2.59 12.68
CA THR A 127 -3.55 -1.13 12.70
C THR A 127 -3.84 -0.64 11.29
N SER A 128 -4.99 0.03 11.10
CA SER A 128 -5.41 0.59 9.81
C SER A 128 -5.47 2.10 9.85
N THR A 129 -4.86 2.75 8.87
CA THR A 129 -4.98 4.19 8.63
C THR A 129 -5.53 4.40 7.22
N VAL A 130 -6.59 5.19 7.11
CA VAL A 130 -7.17 5.61 5.83
C VAL A 130 -7.06 7.12 5.72
N MET A 131 -6.50 7.60 4.62
CA MET A 131 -6.39 9.00 4.26
C MET A 131 -7.28 9.26 3.04
N LEU A 132 -8.06 10.32 3.13
CA LEU A 132 -8.95 10.77 2.06
C LEU A 132 -8.70 12.25 1.81
N SER A 133 -8.51 12.60 0.55
CA SER A 133 -8.53 13.99 0.09
C SER A 133 -9.50 14.12 -1.07
N LEU A 134 -10.34 15.15 -1.03
CA LEU A 134 -11.36 15.46 -2.02
C LEU A 134 -11.39 16.97 -2.24
N THR A 135 -11.19 17.38 -3.48
CA THR A 135 -11.36 18.76 -3.91
C THR A 135 -12.36 18.78 -5.06
N THR A 136 -13.42 19.56 -4.92
CA THR A 136 -14.43 19.79 -5.96
C THR A 136 -14.40 21.24 -6.36
N ASP A 137 -14.54 21.50 -7.65
CA ASP A 137 -14.64 22.85 -8.19
C ASP A 137 -15.88 22.96 -9.06
N ASP A 138 -16.87 23.69 -8.57
CA ASP A 138 -18.12 23.95 -9.26
C ASP A 138 -18.40 25.45 -9.31
N VAL A 139 -18.95 25.91 -10.43
CA VAL A 139 -19.20 27.33 -10.68
C VAL A 139 -20.29 27.88 -9.74
N SER A 140 -21.23 27.04 -9.29
CA SER A 140 -22.35 27.47 -8.47
C SER A 140 -22.07 27.37 -6.96
N SER A 141 -21.33 26.36 -6.50
CA SER A 141 -20.99 26.17 -5.09
C SER A 141 -19.57 26.64 -4.71
N GLY A 142 -18.75 27.04 -5.68
CA GLY A 142 -17.36 27.37 -5.48
C GLY A 142 -16.49 26.14 -5.21
N THR A 143 -15.20 26.40 -4.93
CA THR A 143 -14.24 25.35 -4.61
C THR A 143 -14.43 24.88 -3.17
N PHE A 144 -14.57 23.56 -3.00
CA PHE A 144 -14.64 22.90 -1.69
C PHE A 144 -13.52 21.86 -1.60
N SER A 145 -12.80 21.85 -0.47
CA SER A 145 -11.73 20.90 -0.21
C SER A 145 -11.89 20.28 1.16
N LEU A 146 -11.75 18.95 1.21
CA LEU A 146 -11.81 18.13 2.41
C LEU A 146 -10.65 17.15 2.40
N SER A 147 -9.80 17.20 3.41
CA SER A 147 -8.70 16.26 3.58
C SER A 147 -8.61 15.81 5.03
N GLY A 148 -8.34 14.54 5.26
CA GLY A 148 -8.18 14.00 6.61
C GLY A 148 -7.76 12.54 6.63
N SER A 149 -7.52 12.05 7.84
CA SER A 149 -7.14 10.66 8.08
C SER A 149 -7.86 10.08 9.28
N ILE A 150 -8.20 8.80 9.24
CA ILE A 150 -8.73 8.04 10.37
C ILE A 150 -7.80 6.86 10.62
N ARG A 151 -7.41 6.65 11.88
CA ARG A 151 -6.64 5.49 12.34
C ARG A 151 -7.47 4.66 13.31
N ARG A 152 -7.43 3.33 13.17
CA ARG A 152 -8.05 2.35 14.07
C ARG A 152 -7.11 1.16 14.31
N GLN A 153 -7.27 0.53 15.47
CA GLN A 153 -6.64 -0.72 15.86
C GLN A 153 -7.71 -1.61 16.50
#